data_AF-A0A7Y0AAW3-F1
#
_entry.id   AF-A0A7Y0AAW3-F1
#
_cell.length_a   1.000
_cell.length_b   1.000
_cell.length_c   1.000
_cell.angle_alpha   90.00
_cell.angle_beta   90.00
_cell.angle_gamma   90.00
#
_symmetry.space_group_name_H-M   'P 1'
#
loop_
_entity.id
_entity.type
_entity.pdbx_description
1 polymer ?
#
loop_
_entity_poly.entity_id
_entity_poly.type
_entity_poly.pdbx_seq_one_letter_code
_entity_poly.pdbx_strand_id
1 'polypeptide(L)'
;MLLSELLTLRQTQAPVKVIVLNDRSYRHEAQPAAGSELSAPDFARLAEATGLKGLRVRDPAQLAAVLREALAHHGPVVIDAVVRHEKLLPLAADEAWGQG
;
A
#
# COMPACT_ATOMS: atom_id res chain seq x y z
N MET A 1 -6.45 -1.04 4.23
CA MET A 1 -7.35 -1.27 3.07
C MET A 1 -8.36 -2.34 3.44
N LEU A 2 -9.65 -2.15 3.15
CA LEU A 2 -10.65 -3.21 3.24
C LEU A 2 -10.75 -3.91 1.87
N LEU A 3 -10.58 -5.24 1.83
CA LEU A 3 -10.56 -5.98 0.55
C LEU A 3 -11.90 -5.91 -0.20
N SER A 4 -13.01 -5.78 0.53
CA SER A 4 -14.36 -5.61 -0.04
C SER A 4 -14.48 -4.38 -0.93
N GLU A 5 -13.72 -3.30 -0.66
CA GLU A 5 -13.76 -2.05 -1.44
C GLU A 5 -13.24 -2.23 -2.88
N LEU A 6 -12.48 -3.30 -3.17
CA LEU A 6 -12.08 -3.63 -4.53
C LEU A 6 -13.30 -3.90 -5.44
N LEU A 7 -14.36 -4.49 -4.89
CA LEU A 7 -15.60 -4.73 -5.63
C LEU A 7 -16.35 -3.43 -5.91
N THR A 8 -16.33 -2.49 -4.97
CA THR A 8 -16.88 -1.14 -5.15
C THR A 8 -16.14 -0.39 -6.25
N LEU A 9 -14.80 -0.41 -6.23
CA LEU A 9 -13.98 0.19 -7.29
C LEU A 9 -14.27 -0.44 -8.66
N ARG A 10 -14.46 -1.76 -8.71
CA ARG A 10 -14.80 -2.46 -9.95
C ARG A 10 -16.18 -2.08 -10.48
N GLN A 11 -17.18 -1.93 -9.62
CA GLN A 11 -18.54 -1.55 -10.03
C GLN A 11 -18.60 -0.08 -10.49
N THR A 12 -17.93 0.81 -9.76
CA THR A 12 -18.01 2.26 -10.02
C THR A 12 -17.06 2.72 -11.11
N GLN A 13 -16.00 1.95 -11.42
CA GLN A 13 -14.91 2.36 -12.29
C GLN A 13 -14.31 3.71 -11.88
N ALA A 14 -14.37 4.05 -10.58
CA ALA A 14 -13.87 5.30 -10.05
C ALA A 14 -12.37 5.48 -10.40
N PRO A 15 -11.93 6.66 -10.87
CA PRO A 15 -10.56 6.89 -11.33
C PRO A 15 -9.56 7.06 -10.17
N VAL A 16 -9.61 6.17 -9.19
CA VAL A 16 -8.80 6.20 -7.97
C VAL A 16 -7.57 5.32 -8.10
N LYS A 17 -6.44 5.77 -7.58
CA LYS A 17 -5.18 5.01 -7.53
C LYS A 17 -4.89 4.66 -6.08
N VAL A 18 -5.01 3.39 -5.73
CA VAL A 18 -4.76 2.89 -4.37
C VAL A 18 -3.30 2.43 -4.29
N ILE A 19 -2.52 3.02 -3.40
CA ILE A 19 -1.13 2.62 -3.16
C ILE A 19 -1.05 1.95 -1.79
N VAL A 20 -0.66 0.67 -1.78
CA VAL A 20 -0.43 -0.10 -0.56
C VAL A 20 1.07 -0.11 -0.29
N LEU A 21 1.48 0.50 0.82
CA LEU A 21 2.85 0.39 1.32
C LEU A 21 2.96 -0.92 2.10
N ASN A 22 3.52 -1.94 1.45
CA ASN A 22 3.58 -3.30 1.94
C ASN A 22 4.96 -3.59 2.52
N ASP A 23 5.11 -3.42 3.83
CA ASP A 23 6.35 -3.70 4.55
C ASP A 23 6.52 -5.19 4.91
N ARG A 24 5.59 -6.04 4.45
CA ARG A 24 5.47 -7.47 4.73
C ARG A 24 5.35 -7.85 6.20
N SER A 25 5.11 -6.88 7.08
CA SER A 25 5.03 -7.12 8.51
C SER A 25 3.58 -6.97 8.97
N TYR A 26 3.05 -8.00 9.61
CA TYR A 26 1.82 -7.88 10.41
C TYR A 26 2.19 -7.44 11.84
N ARG A 27 3.12 -6.48 11.99
CA ARG A 27 3.60 -6.04 13.31
C ARG A 27 2.93 -4.74 13.72
N HIS A 28 1.67 -4.85 14.13
CA HIS A 28 1.05 -3.76 14.89
C HIS A 28 1.44 -3.78 16.37
N GLU A 29 1.96 -4.88 16.93
CA GLU A 29 2.39 -4.94 18.33
C GLU A 29 3.69 -5.74 18.52
N ALA A 30 4.45 -5.36 19.55
CA ALA A 30 5.84 -5.72 19.79
C ALA A 30 6.08 -7.17 20.22
N GLN A 31 5.12 -8.09 20.10
CA GLN A 31 5.29 -9.48 20.49
C GLN A 31 4.83 -10.42 19.37
N PRO A 32 5.72 -11.27 18.82
CA PRO A 32 5.30 -12.33 17.93
C PRO A 32 4.47 -13.33 18.73
N ALA A 33 3.14 -13.28 18.59
CA ALA A 33 2.30 -14.37 19.04
C ALA A 33 2.61 -15.61 18.19
N ALA A 34 2.64 -16.80 18.81
CA ALA A 34 2.75 -18.05 18.07
C ALA A 34 1.60 -18.12 17.02
N GLY A 35 1.93 -18.31 15.74
CA GLY A 35 0.96 -18.27 14.63
C GLY A 35 0.83 -16.90 13.93
N SER A 36 1.65 -15.90 14.27
CA SER A 36 1.68 -14.58 13.61
C SER A 36 2.50 -14.52 12.31
N GLU A 37 2.93 -15.68 11.78
CA GLU A 37 3.54 -15.79 10.43
C GLU A 37 2.48 -15.64 9.34
N LEU A 38 1.82 -14.48 9.32
CA LEU A 38 0.94 -14.10 8.22
C LEU A 38 1.82 -13.59 7.08
N SER A 39 1.92 -14.36 6.00
CA SER A 39 2.56 -13.86 4.79
C SER A 39 1.74 -12.68 4.26
N ALA A 40 2.36 -11.52 4.12
CA ALA A 40 1.67 -10.39 3.52
C ALA A 40 1.22 -10.74 2.09
N PRO A 41 -0.06 -10.51 1.74
CA PRO A 41 -0.59 -10.88 0.43
C PRO A 41 0.02 -10.03 -0.69
N ASP A 42 -0.05 -10.56 -1.91
CA ASP A 42 0.22 -9.79 -3.12
C ASP A 42 -1.05 -9.02 -3.50
N PHE A 43 -1.11 -7.74 -3.11
CA PHE A 43 -2.29 -6.90 -3.36
C PHE A 43 -2.51 -6.59 -4.84
N ALA A 44 -1.46 -6.63 -5.67
CA ALA A 44 -1.60 -6.46 -7.11
C ALA A 44 -2.36 -7.66 -7.72
N ARG A 45 -1.98 -8.89 -7.34
CA ARG A 45 -2.71 -10.10 -7.76
C ARG A 45 -4.14 -10.16 -7.23
N LEU A 46 -4.38 -9.69 -6.01
CA LEU A 46 -5.74 -9.60 -5.48
C LEU A 46 -6.60 -8.62 -6.31
N ALA A 47 -6.03 -7.49 -6.71
CA ALA A 47 -6.72 -6.55 -7.60
C ALA A 47 -7.06 -7.19 -8.95
N GLU A 48 -6.10 -7.86 -9.58
CA GLU A 48 -6.30 -8.60 -10.83
C GLU A 48 -7.41 -9.65 -10.70
N ALA A 49 -7.44 -10.42 -9.60
CA ALA A 49 -8.46 -11.42 -9.34
C ALA A 49 -9.88 -10.82 -9.23
N THR A 50 -10.01 -9.53 -8.91
CA THR A 50 -11.30 -8.82 -8.86
C THR A 50 -11.67 -8.13 -10.17
N GLY A 51 -10.81 -8.19 -11.19
CA GLY A 51 -10.98 -7.54 -12.49
C GLY A 51 -10.46 -6.10 -12.53
N LEU A 52 -9.58 -5.72 -11.60
CA LEU A 52 -8.94 -4.40 -11.55
C LEU A 52 -7.51 -4.48 -12.10
N LYS A 53 -6.95 -3.32 -12.49
CA LYS A 53 -5.53 -3.23 -12.81
C LYS A 53 -4.70 -3.28 -11.52
N GLY A 54 -3.89 -4.33 -11.37
CA GLY A 54 -2.88 -4.46 -10.33
C GLY A 54 -1.48 -4.15 -10.85
N LEU A 55 -0.68 -3.43 -10.07
CA LEU A 55 0.74 -3.17 -10.36
C LEU A 55 1.56 -3.43 -9.10
N ARG A 56 2.73 -4.03 -9.24
CA ARG A 56 3.61 -4.35 -8.10
C ARG A 56 4.98 -3.72 -8.27
N VAL A 57 5.45 -3.04 -7.23
CA VAL A 57 6.79 -2.42 -7.17
C VAL A 57 7.61 -3.15 -6.11
N ARG A 58 8.77 -3.68 -6.52
CA ARG A 58 9.75 -4.29 -5.60
C ARG A 58 11.09 -3.57 -5.59
N ASP A 59 11.39 -2.86 -6.67
CA ASP A 59 12.57 -2.05 -6.83
C ASP A 59 12.16 -0.56 -6.91
N PRO A 60 12.69 0.31 -6.04
CA PRO A 60 12.44 1.75 -6.10
C PRO A 60 12.71 2.38 -7.49
N ALA A 61 13.65 1.85 -8.26
CA ALA A 61 13.95 2.34 -9.61
C ALA A 61 12.75 2.20 -10.58
N GLN A 62 11.83 1.28 -10.31
CA GLN A 62 10.64 1.03 -11.13
C GLN A 62 9.46 1.94 -10.76
N LEU A 63 9.50 2.59 -9.59
CA LEU A 63 8.37 3.33 -9.04
C LEU A 63 7.87 4.42 -10.01
N ALA A 64 8.79 5.20 -10.58
CA ALA A 64 8.43 6.27 -11.51
C ALA A 64 7.72 5.76 -12.77
N ALA A 65 8.13 4.59 -13.29
CA ALA A 65 7.49 3.97 -14.44
C ALA A 65 6.09 3.45 -14.09
N VAL A 66 5.96 2.78 -12.96
CA VAL A 66 4.68 2.23 -12.48
C VAL A 66 3.67 3.32 -12.17
N LEU A 67 4.10 4.43 -11.56
CA LEU A 67 3.22 5.58 -11.32
C LEU A 67 2.73 6.20 -12.63
N ARG A 68 3.61 6.35 -13.63
CA ARG A 68 3.22 6.83 -14.97
C ARG A 68 2.17 5.92 -15.60
N GLU A 69 2.37 4.60 -15.53
CA GLU A 69 1.43 3.62 -16.04
C GLU A 69 0.07 3.68 -15.31
N ALA A 70 0.08 3.78 -13.98
CA ALA A 70 -1.12 3.85 -13.17
C ALA A 70 -1.95 5.12 -13.45
N LEU A 71 -1.27 6.25 -13.59
CA LEU A 71 -1.89 7.54 -13.89
C LEU A 71 -2.44 7.60 -15.31
N ALA A 72 -1.79 6.94 -16.27
CA ALA A 72 -2.27 6.84 -17.65
C ALA A 72 -3.48 5.89 -17.82
N HIS A 73 -3.74 5.01 -16.85
CA HIS A 73 -4.88 4.10 -16.91
C HIS A 73 -6.20 4.82 -16.59
N HIS A 74 -7.19 4.70 -17.48
CA HIS A 74 -8.56 5.12 -17.20
C HIS A 74 -9.25 4.11 -16.31
N GLY A 75 -9.62 4.52 -15.09
CA GLY A 75 -10.24 3.65 -14.08
C GLY A 75 -9.33 3.32 -12.90
N PRO A 76 -9.78 2.43 -12.00
CA PRO A 76 -9.08 2.12 -10.75
C PRO A 76 -7.78 1.34 -10.97
N VAL A 77 -6.76 1.66 -10.18
CA VAL A 77 -5.49 0.91 -10.14
C VAL A 77 -5.09 0.65 -8.70
N VAL A 78 -4.64 -0.58 -8.41
CA VAL A 78 -4.02 -0.93 -7.13
C VAL A 78 -2.53 -1.12 -7.35
N ILE A 79 -1.71 -0.39 -6.59
CA ILE A 79 -0.25 -0.48 -6.60
C ILE A 79 0.21 -1.11 -5.28
N ASP A 80 0.78 -2.31 -5.34
CA ASP A 80 1.46 -2.97 -4.21
C ASP A 80 2.94 -2.54 -4.19
N ALA A 81 3.28 -1.57 -3.35
CA ALA A 81 4.65 -1.08 -3.19
C ALA A 81 5.31 -1.80 -2.02
N VAL A 82 6.18 -2.76 -2.32
CA VAL A 82 6.96 -3.45 -1.30
C VAL A 82 8.01 -2.51 -0.75
N VAL A 83 7.92 -2.22 0.55
CA VAL A 83 8.84 -1.34 1.26
C VAL A 83 9.59 -2.11 2.34
N ARG A 84 10.71 -1.56 2.79
CA ARG A 84 11.33 -2.02 4.04
C ARG A 84 10.65 -1.32 5.20
N HIS A 85 10.50 -2.04 6.31
CA HIS A 85 10.07 -1.43 7.56
C HIS A 85 11.21 -0.55 8.09
N GLU A 86 11.10 0.76 7.89
CA GLU A 86 12.00 1.74 8.45
C GLU A 86 11.25 2.51 9.53
N LYS A 87 11.86 2.69 10.71
CA LYS A 87 11.27 3.54 11.76
C LYS A 87 11.14 4.94 11.18
N LEU A 88 9.93 5.49 11.21
CA LEU A 88 9.73 6.91 10.92
C LEU A 88 10.71 7.69 11.81
N LEU A 89 11.45 8.62 11.20
CA LEU A 89 12.16 9.63 11.97
C LEU A 89 11.13 10.28 12.90
N PRO A 90 11.46 10.51 14.18
CA PRO A 90 10.57 11.27 15.03
C PRO A 90 10.27 12.57 14.31
N LEU A 91 9.01 12.79 13.93
CA LEU A 91 8.50 14.14 13.72
C LEU A 91 8.90 14.87 14.99
N ALA A 92 9.67 15.95 14.87
CA ALA A 92 10.25 16.66 16.00
C ALA A 92 9.17 16.93 17.07
N ALA A 93 9.05 16.02 18.01
CA ALA A 93 8.12 16.07 19.11
C ALA A 93 8.90 16.69 20.25
N ASP A 94 9.12 18.02 20.15
CA ASP A 94 9.31 18.90 21.31
C ASP A 94 9.53 20.40 21.03
N GLU A 95 9.39 20.93 19.81
CA GLU A 95 9.66 22.37 19.56
C GLU A 95 8.47 23.20 19.02
N ALA A 96 7.23 22.69 19.08
CA ALA A 96 6.06 23.38 18.49
C ALA A 96 5.02 23.95 19.47
N TRP A 97 5.17 23.77 20.78
CA TRP A 97 4.33 24.45 21.78
C TRP A 97 5.21 25.25 22.73
N GLY A 98 5.48 26.50 22.32
CA GLY A 98 6.31 27.45 23.04
C GLY A 98 5.86 27.63 24.49
N GLN A 99 6.80 27.36 25.40
CA GLN A 99 6.87 28.05 26.68
C GLN A 99 7.50 29.42 26.41
N GLY A 100 6.70 30.48 26.59
CA GLY A 100 7.11 31.88 26.45
C GLY A 100 5.97 32.81 26.85
#